data_AF-A0A401IUL9-F1
#
_entry.id   AF-A0A401IUL9-F1
#
_cell.length_a   1.000
_cell.length_b   1.000
_cell.length_c   1.000
_cell.angle_alpha   90.00
_cell.angle_beta   90.00
_cell.angle_gamma   90.00
#
_symmetry.space_group_name_H-M   'P 1'
#
loop_
_entity.id
_entity.type
_entity.pdbx_description
1 polymer ?
#
loop_
_entity_poly.entity_id
_entity_poly.type
_entity_poly.pdbx_seq_one_letter_code
_entity_poly.pdbx_strand_id
1 'polypeptide(L)'
;MIRHGENDHRIRFEMRDRIQKTMRYMDSKYGYGWGQNKKACADPKLMLCQLWIKQHDDSSVSAFFESELNRKIYDLRMAGEGQKYISEMLDINMSLVHGRLNYLKRNKLLDDAPPIINRRNFNIKIEMPPRDEIESLIASGVVYQSLAKKYEVSRTTIATWVTRYGLDDLAETVRRQKLTYVVIYQGKTREYRTADECSATLNFTKSKIHKIKAKKDGWRGMRILSGFDYRREMQKV
;
A
#
# COMPACT_ATOMS: atom_id res chain seq x y z
N MET A 1 27.71 3.27 -32.01
CA MET A 1 26.24 3.40 -31.93
C MET A 1 25.63 2.04 -32.26
N ILE A 2 25.41 1.19 -31.27
CA ILE A 2 24.78 -0.13 -31.47
C ILE A 2 23.39 -0.05 -30.86
N ARG A 3 22.38 -0.02 -31.73
CA ARG A 3 20.97 0.12 -31.40
C ARG A 3 20.46 -1.22 -30.83
N HIS A 4 20.37 -1.33 -29.51
CA HIS A 4 19.71 -2.46 -28.84
C HIS A 4 18.22 -2.14 -28.66
N GLY A 5 17.38 -2.63 -29.57
CA GLY A 5 15.93 -2.45 -29.44
C GLY A 5 15.03 -3.16 -30.44
N GLU A 6 15.49 -3.50 -31.64
CA GLU A 6 14.59 -4.00 -32.71
C GLU A 6 14.97 -5.35 -33.33
N ASN A 7 16.06 -6.01 -32.90
CA ASN A 7 16.66 -7.11 -33.67
C ASN A 7 16.87 -8.43 -32.89
N ASP A 8 16.11 -8.72 -31.85
CA ASP A 8 16.32 -9.97 -31.09
C ASP A 8 15.98 -11.24 -31.91
N HIS A 9 14.93 -11.21 -32.74
CA HIS A 9 14.65 -12.30 -33.69
C HIS A 9 15.70 -12.39 -34.81
N ARG A 10 16.19 -11.25 -35.30
CA ARG A 10 17.18 -11.19 -36.37
C ARG A 10 18.55 -11.73 -35.93
N ILE A 11 18.97 -11.43 -34.71
CA ILE A 11 20.21 -11.96 -34.12
C ILE A 11 20.09 -13.47 -33.93
N ARG A 12 18.92 -13.99 -33.51
CA ARG A 12 18.67 -15.43 -33.38
C ARG A 12 18.72 -16.16 -34.74
N PHE A 13 18.14 -15.61 -35.79
CA PHE A 13 18.25 -16.17 -37.15
C PHE A 13 19.69 -16.10 -37.68
N GLU A 14 20.36 -14.97 -37.48
CA GLU A 14 21.77 -14.80 -37.87
C GLU A 14 22.69 -15.77 -37.10
N MET A 15 22.41 -16.03 -35.82
CA MET A 15 23.11 -17.01 -35.00
C MET A 15 22.94 -18.42 -35.56
N ARG A 16 21.71 -18.81 -35.89
CA ARG A 16 21.42 -20.10 -36.51
C ARG A 16 22.16 -20.26 -37.84
N ASP A 17 22.11 -19.27 -38.71
CA ASP A 17 22.75 -19.31 -40.03
C ASP A 17 24.28 -19.37 -39.91
N ARG A 18 24.88 -18.60 -39.00
CA ARG A 18 26.33 -18.63 -38.73
C ARG A 18 26.77 -19.98 -38.18
N ILE A 19 26.01 -20.56 -37.25
CA ILE A 19 26.28 -21.89 -36.70
C ILE A 19 26.21 -22.93 -37.82
N GLN A 20 25.12 -22.96 -38.59
CA GLN A 20 24.96 -23.93 -39.68
C GLN A 20 26.03 -23.80 -40.74
N LYS A 21 26.40 -22.56 -41.14
CA LYS A 21 27.47 -22.30 -42.09
C LYS A 21 28.84 -22.75 -41.57
N THR A 22 29.08 -22.61 -40.27
CA THR A 22 30.31 -23.08 -39.62
C THR A 22 30.35 -24.60 -39.56
N MET A 23 29.26 -25.26 -39.14
CA MET A 23 29.16 -26.72 -39.11
C MET A 23 29.35 -27.33 -40.50
N ARG A 24 28.68 -26.81 -41.54
CA ARG A 24 28.87 -27.27 -42.93
C ARG A 24 30.31 -27.13 -43.40
N TYR A 25 31.00 -26.04 -43.02
CA TYR A 25 32.41 -25.87 -43.33
C TYR A 25 33.28 -26.89 -42.60
N MET A 26 33.00 -27.18 -41.33
CA MET A 26 33.75 -28.17 -40.57
C MET A 26 33.56 -29.58 -41.14
N ASP A 27 32.32 -29.95 -41.48
CA ASP A 27 31.99 -31.22 -42.13
C ASP A 27 32.69 -31.35 -43.50
N SER A 28 32.72 -30.28 -44.28
CA SER A 28 33.37 -30.27 -45.60
C SER A 28 34.90 -30.34 -45.53
N LYS A 29 35.52 -29.74 -44.51
CA LYS A 29 36.99 -29.64 -44.41
C LYS A 29 37.61 -30.82 -43.65
N TYR A 30 36.92 -31.32 -42.63
CA TYR A 30 37.44 -32.32 -41.71
C TYR A 30 36.66 -33.65 -41.72
N GLY A 31 35.55 -33.73 -42.46
CA GLY A 31 34.72 -34.93 -42.55
C GLY A 31 33.83 -35.16 -41.33
N TYR A 32 32.97 -36.18 -41.42
CA TYR A 32 32.06 -36.54 -40.33
C TYR A 32 32.83 -36.97 -39.07
N GLY A 33 32.44 -36.45 -37.90
CA GLY A 33 33.10 -36.75 -36.62
C GLY A 33 34.30 -35.86 -36.27
N TRP A 34 34.48 -34.72 -36.95
CA TRP A 34 35.55 -33.76 -36.69
C TRP A 34 35.62 -33.24 -35.24
N GLY A 35 34.54 -33.36 -34.46
CA GLY A 35 34.49 -32.93 -33.06
C GLY A 35 35.49 -33.62 -32.12
N GLN A 36 36.03 -34.78 -32.51
CA GLN A 36 37.09 -35.47 -31.73
C GLN A 36 38.51 -35.09 -32.19
N ASN A 37 38.64 -34.38 -33.31
CA ASN A 37 39.93 -34.00 -33.88
C ASN A 37 40.42 -32.68 -33.26
N LYS A 38 41.50 -32.74 -32.47
CA LYS A 38 42.11 -31.56 -31.82
C LYS A 38 42.46 -30.44 -32.81
N LYS A 39 42.83 -30.76 -34.07
CA LYS A 39 43.13 -29.76 -35.10
C LYS A 39 41.87 -29.09 -35.65
N ALA A 40 40.75 -29.80 -35.71
CA ALA A 40 39.47 -29.25 -36.12
C ALA A 40 38.87 -28.35 -35.02
N CYS A 41 39.00 -28.74 -33.75
CA CYS A 41 38.56 -27.93 -32.62
C CYS A 41 39.34 -26.60 -32.47
N ALA A 42 40.54 -26.52 -33.03
CA ALA A 42 41.36 -25.31 -33.08
C ALA A 42 41.18 -24.51 -34.40
N ASP A 43 40.24 -24.88 -35.28
CA ASP A 43 40.02 -24.14 -36.52
C ASP A 43 39.54 -22.70 -36.21
N PRO A 44 40.17 -21.67 -36.78
CA PRO A 44 39.83 -20.27 -36.49
C PRO A 44 38.36 -19.94 -36.72
N LYS A 45 37.70 -20.57 -37.71
CA LYS A 45 36.30 -20.30 -38.03
C LYS A 45 35.35 -20.84 -36.96
N LEU A 46 35.68 -22.01 -36.39
CA LEU A 46 34.95 -22.57 -35.25
C LEU A 46 35.16 -21.71 -34.00
N MET A 47 36.39 -21.30 -33.72
CA MET A 47 36.70 -20.44 -32.57
C MET A 47 36.00 -19.07 -32.66
N LEU A 48 35.99 -18.45 -33.84
CA LEU A 48 35.26 -17.19 -34.06
C LEU A 48 33.75 -17.35 -33.86
N CYS A 49 33.17 -18.46 -34.32
CA CYS A 49 31.76 -18.77 -34.08
C CYS A 49 31.48 -18.94 -32.58
N GLN A 50 32.34 -19.63 -31.84
CA GLN A 50 32.20 -19.81 -30.39
C GLN A 50 32.33 -18.48 -29.60
N LEU A 51 33.29 -17.63 -29.97
CA LEU A 51 33.45 -16.31 -29.35
C LEU A 51 32.25 -15.41 -29.62
N TRP A 52 31.74 -15.44 -30.85
CA TRP A 52 30.55 -14.68 -31.24
C TRP A 52 29.31 -15.18 -30.50
N ILE A 53 29.13 -16.50 -30.36
CA ILE A 53 28.07 -17.07 -29.51
C ILE A 53 28.23 -16.55 -28.08
N LYS A 54 29.41 -16.65 -27.46
CA LYS A 54 29.63 -16.15 -26.09
C LYS A 54 29.35 -14.65 -25.91
N GLN A 55 29.59 -13.85 -26.95
CA GLN A 55 29.30 -12.42 -26.92
C GLN A 55 27.79 -12.10 -26.97
N HIS A 56 27.00 -13.03 -27.49
CA HIS A 56 25.54 -12.90 -27.66
C HIS A 56 24.73 -13.89 -26.81
N ASP A 57 25.39 -14.79 -26.10
CA ASP A 57 24.81 -15.75 -25.17
C ASP A 57 24.50 -15.04 -23.86
N ASP A 58 23.27 -14.53 -23.77
CA ASP A 58 22.72 -13.96 -22.56
C ASP A 58 22.33 -15.08 -21.57
N SER A 59 23.29 -15.97 -21.28
CA SER A 59 23.17 -17.12 -20.39
C SER A 59 22.60 -16.77 -19.00
N SER A 60 22.72 -15.49 -18.60
CA SER A 60 22.13 -14.94 -17.38
C SER A 60 20.59 -14.93 -17.40
N VAL A 61 19.98 -14.66 -18.56
CA VAL A 61 18.52 -14.61 -18.75
C VAL A 61 17.93 -16.02 -18.81
N SER A 62 18.61 -16.94 -19.48
CA SER A 62 18.19 -18.34 -19.52
C SER A 62 18.21 -18.98 -18.13
N ALA A 63 19.29 -18.74 -17.36
CA ALA A 63 19.42 -19.23 -15.98
C ALA A 63 18.34 -18.65 -15.04
N PHE A 64 17.86 -17.43 -15.30
CA PHE A 64 16.77 -16.85 -14.52
C PHE A 64 15.48 -17.69 -14.62
N PHE A 65 15.15 -18.21 -15.81
CA PHE A 65 13.96 -19.03 -16.03
C PHE A 65 14.15 -20.52 -15.70
N GLU A 66 15.33 -20.95 -15.23
CA GLU A 66 15.50 -22.31 -14.72
C GLU A 66 14.78 -22.52 -13.39
N SER A 67 14.59 -21.45 -12.61
CA SER A 67 13.81 -21.49 -11.37
C SER A 67 12.30 -21.42 -11.66
N GLU A 68 11.55 -22.41 -11.16
CA GLU A 68 10.09 -22.45 -11.24
C GLU A 68 9.43 -21.21 -10.62
N LEU A 69 10.01 -20.68 -9.54
CA LEU A 69 9.56 -19.47 -8.86
C LEU A 69 9.66 -18.23 -9.74
N ASN A 70 10.75 -18.10 -10.49
CA ASN A 70 10.95 -16.98 -11.40
C ASN A 70 10.01 -17.04 -12.61
N ARG A 71 9.69 -18.26 -13.10
CA ARG A 71 8.65 -18.45 -14.13
C ARG A 71 7.29 -17.97 -13.63
N LYS A 72 6.88 -18.41 -12.44
CA LYS A 72 5.60 -18.00 -11.83
C LYS A 72 5.51 -16.48 -11.64
N ILE A 73 6.59 -15.82 -11.20
CA ILE A 73 6.64 -14.35 -11.07
C ILE A 73 6.47 -13.68 -12.45
N TYR A 74 7.12 -14.21 -13.48
CA TYR A 74 7.01 -13.70 -14.85
C TYR A 74 5.58 -13.87 -15.38
N ASP A 75 5.01 -15.08 -15.28
CA ASP A 75 3.67 -15.40 -15.78
C ASP A 75 2.60 -14.55 -15.09
N LEU A 76 2.66 -14.40 -13.76
CA LEU A 76 1.74 -13.54 -13.01
C LEU A 76 1.88 -12.07 -13.41
N ARG A 77 3.12 -11.60 -13.65
CA ARG A 77 3.32 -10.23 -14.13
C ARG A 77 2.77 -10.04 -15.54
N MET A 78 2.93 -11.02 -16.42
CA MET A 78 2.40 -11.02 -17.79
C MET A 78 0.87 -11.17 -17.82
N ALA A 79 0.27 -11.74 -16.78
CA ALA A 79 -1.18 -11.71 -16.55
C ALA A 79 -1.70 -10.34 -16.06
N GLY A 80 -0.80 -9.37 -15.81
CA GLY A 80 -1.14 -8.03 -15.33
C GLY A 80 -1.19 -7.89 -13.82
N GLU A 81 -0.75 -8.90 -13.06
CA GLU A 81 -0.80 -8.81 -11.60
C GLU A 81 0.26 -7.87 -11.02
N GLY A 82 -0.12 -7.15 -9.97
CA GLY A 82 0.75 -6.22 -9.27
C GLY A 82 1.73 -6.92 -8.32
N GLN A 83 2.85 -6.26 -8.01
CA GLN A 83 3.92 -6.80 -7.13
C GLN A 83 3.39 -7.30 -5.78
N LYS A 84 2.42 -6.58 -5.20
CA LYS A 84 1.80 -6.93 -3.93
C LYS A 84 1.01 -8.24 -4.02
N TYR A 85 0.20 -8.39 -5.07
CA TYR A 85 -0.58 -9.61 -5.28
C TYR A 85 0.31 -10.82 -5.57
N ILE A 86 1.37 -10.64 -6.35
CA ILE A 86 2.36 -11.69 -6.62
C ILE A 86 3.03 -12.17 -5.32
N SER A 87 3.37 -11.23 -4.42
CA SER A 87 3.95 -11.52 -3.11
C SER A 87 2.99 -12.32 -2.23
N GLU A 88 1.72 -11.94 -2.18
CA GLU A 88 0.67 -12.65 -1.40
C GLU A 88 0.34 -14.03 -2.00
N MET A 89 0.27 -14.14 -3.34
CA MET A 89 -0.11 -15.37 -4.03
C MET A 89 0.95 -16.47 -3.94
N LEU A 90 2.23 -16.07 -3.95
CA LEU A 90 3.35 -17.01 -3.89
C LEU A 90 3.93 -17.19 -2.48
N ASP A 91 3.42 -16.45 -1.49
CA ASP A 91 3.96 -16.36 -0.13
C ASP A 91 5.46 -16.03 -0.08
N ILE A 92 5.84 -14.99 -0.85
CA ILE A 92 7.23 -14.55 -1.01
C ILE A 92 7.37 -13.11 -0.51
N ASN A 93 8.53 -12.79 0.08
CA ASN A 93 8.89 -11.43 0.43
C ASN A 93 8.78 -10.47 -0.78
N MET A 94 8.02 -9.39 -0.61
CA MET A 94 7.81 -8.35 -1.61
C MET A 94 9.11 -7.78 -2.19
N SER A 95 10.17 -7.67 -1.38
CA SER A 95 11.50 -7.20 -1.83
C SER A 95 12.13 -8.15 -2.85
N LEU A 96 11.92 -9.46 -2.70
CA LEU A 96 12.39 -10.45 -3.67
C LEU A 96 11.64 -10.29 -4.99
N VAL A 97 10.31 -10.18 -4.94
CA VAL A 97 9.46 -9.96 -6.11
C VAL A 97 9.88 -8.67 -6.84
N HIS A 98 10.09 -7.58 -6.10
CA HIS A 98 10.55 -6.32 -6.65
C HIS A 98 11.92 -6.43 -7.35
N GLY A 99 12.89 -7.09 -6.70
CA GLY A 99 14.21 -7.33 -7.29
C GLY A 99 14.14 -8.14 -8.58
N ARG A 100 13.32 -9.20 -8.62
CA ARG A 100 13.13 -10.06 -9.78
C ARG A 100 12.44 -9.35 -10.93
N LEU A 101 11.39 -8.56 -10.65
CA LEU A 101 10.72 -7.75 -11.67
C LEU A 101 11.61 -6.63 -12.21
N ASN A 102 12.45 -6.02 -11.37
CA ASN A 102 13.43 -5.03 -11.83
C ASN A 102 14.49 -5.66 -12.74
N TYR A 103 14.95 -6.87 -12.44
CA TYR A 103 15.85 -7.62 -13.32
C TYR A 103 15.19 -7.87 -14.68
N LEU A 104 13.95 -8.36 -14.70
CA LEU A 104 13.20 -8.59 -15.94
C LEU A 104 12.99 -7.28 -16.74
N LYS A 105 12.70 -6.16 -16.06
CA LYS A 105 12.56 -4.84 -16.68
C LYS A 105 13.88 -4.33 -17.28
N ARG A 106 15.01 -4.50 -16.58
CA ARG A 106 16.34 -4.09 -17.08
C ARG A 106 16.74 -4.86 -18.34
N ASN A 107 16.34 -6.13 -18.42
CA ASN A 107 16.56 -6.99 -19.58
C ASN A 107 15.45 -6.91 -20.63
N LYS A 108 14.55 -5.92 -20.54
CA LYS A 108 13.47 -5.67 -21.53
C LYS A 108 12.48 -6.83 -21.72
N LEU A 109 12.39 -7.74 -20.75
CA LEU A 109 11.48 -8.90 -20.79
C LEU A 109 10.04 -8.55 -20.39
N LEU A 110 9.81 -7.31 -19.90
CA LEU A 110 8.51 -6.81 -19.45
C LEU A 110 8.05 -5.60 -20.26
N ASP A 111 8.65 -5.35 -21.44
CA ASP A 111 8.28 -4.21 -22.29
C ASP A 111 6.87 -4.40 -22.88
N ASP A 112 6.45 -5.64 -23.14
CA ASP A 112 5.10 -6.01 -23.59
C ASP A 112 4.12 -6.27 -22.43
N ALA A 113 4.52 -6.05 -21.18
CA ALA A 113 3.71 -6.44 -20.04
C ALA A 113 2.44 -5.56 -19.95
N PRO A 114 1.25 -6.16 -19.75
CA PRO A 114 0.01 -5.41 -19.65
C PRO A 114 0.02 -4.44 -18.44
N PRO A 115 -0.81 -3.39 -18.49
CA PRO A 115 -0.97 -2.48 -17.37
C PRO A 115 -1.39 -3.26 -16.12
N ILE A 116 -0.86 -2.83 -14.97
CA ILE A 116 -1.12 -3.52 -13.70
C ILE A 116 -2.60 -3.44 -13.38
N ILE A 117 -3.23 -4.60 -13.19
CA ILE A 117 -4.59 -4.74 -12.70
C ILE A 117 -4.59 -4.19 -11.27
N ASN A 118 -5.08 -2.96 -11.13
CA ASN A 118 -5.35 -2.39 -9.83
C ASN A 118 -6.59 -3.09 -9.25
N ARG A 119 -6.37 -4.23 -8.59
CA ARG A 119 -7.31 -4.77 -7.59
C ARG A 119 -7.25 -3.88 -6.33
N ARG A 120 -7.38 -2.56 -6.51
CA ARG A 120 -7.50 -1.63 -5.39
C ARG A 120 -8.88 -1.82 -4.80
N ASN A 121 -8.86 -2.57 -3.71
CA ASN A 121 -9.90 -2.64 -2.69
C ASN A 121 -11.20 -3.25 -3.17
N PHE A 122 -11.59 -4.32 -2.48
CA PHE A 122 -12.98 -4.48 -2.09
C PHE A 122 -13.45 -3.13 -1.53
N ASN A 123 -14.06 -2.32 -2.40
CA ASN A 123 -15.15 -1.46 -2.00
C ASN A 123 -16.20 -2.44 -1.47
N ILE A 124 -16.02 -2.88 -0.22
CA ILE A 124 -17.17 -3.21 0.60
C ILE A 124 -17.96 -1.92 0.51
N LYS A 125 -19.02 -1.93 -0.29
CA LYS A 125 -20.00 -0.86 -0.29
C LYS A 125 -20.63 -0.97 1.09
N ILE A 126 -19.95 -0.42 2.09
CA ILE A 126 -20.52 -0.26 3.40
C ILE A 126 -21.63 0.72 3.16
N GLU A 127 -22.86 0.21 3.20
CA GLU A 127 -24.05 1.00 2.98
C GLU A 127 -23.99 2.17 3.96
N MET A 128 -24.05 3.37 3.39
CA MET A 128 -23.97 4.59 4.17
C MET A 128 -25.22 4.63 5.05
N PRO A 129 -25.08 4.64 6.39
CA PRO A 129 -26.23 4.62 7.27
C PRO A 129 -27.07 5.89 7.07
N PRO A 130 -28.38 5.84 7.34
CA PRO A 130 -29.29 6.98 7.17
C PRO A 130 -28.78 8.23 7.90
N ARG A 131 -29.03 9.41 7.30
CA ARG A 131 -28.63 10.71 7.85
C ARG A 131 -29.05 10.88 9.31
N ASP A 132 -30.30 10.55 9.62
CA ASP A 132 -30.91 10.76 10.94
C ASP A 132 -30.23 9.96 12.05
N GLU A 133 -29.72 8.76 11.73
CA GLU A 133 -28.99 7.93 12.68
C GLU A 133 -27.63 8.56 13.02
N ILE A 134 -26.90 9.04 12.01
CA ILE A 134 -25.62 9.74 12.23
C ILE A 134 -25.85 11.05 12.97
N GLU A 135 -26.88 11.81 12.59
CA GLU A 135 -27.21 13.08 13.23
C GLU A 135 -27.56 12.90 14.71
N SER A 136 -28.42 11.94 15.05
CA SER A 136 -28.76 11.63 16.44
C SER A 136 -27.54 11.17 17.25
N LEU A 137 -26.63 10.39 16.64
CA LEU A 137 -25.40 9.96 17.31
C LEU A 137 -24.42 11.12 17.52
N ILE A 138 -24.29 12.05 16.57
CA ILE A 138 -23.47 13.25 16.75
C ILE A 138 -24.10 14.17 17.79
N ALA A 139 -25.41 14.39 17.74
CA ALA A 139 -26.16 15.18 18.71
C ALA A 139 -26.09 14.56 20.13
N SER A 140 -26.02 13.24 20.25
CA SER A 140 -25.79 12.55 21.52
C SER A 140 -24.33 12.64 22.03
N GLY A 141 -23.43 13.19 21.20
CA GLY A 141 -22.03 13.37 21.52
C GLY A 141 -21.20 12.11 21.35
N VAL A 142 -21.55 11.18 20.46
CA VAL A 142 -20.66 10.04 20.18
C VAL A 142 -19.42 10.51 19.41
N VAL A 143 -18.23 10.09 19.84
CA VAL A 143 -16.97 10.44 19.16
C VAL A 143 -16.83 9.62 17.89
N TYR A 144 -16.22 10.18 16.84
CA TYR A 144 -16.00 9.47 15.56
C TYR A 144 -15.31 8.11 15.73
N GLN A 145 -14.48 7.94 16.75
CA GLN A 145 -13.83 6.67 17.04
C GLN A 145 -14.80 5.60 17.54
N SER A 146 -15.83 5.98 18.30
CA SER A 146 -16.89 5.07 18.72
C SER A 146 -17.84 4.74 17.57
N LEU A 147 -18.13 5.70 16.69
CA LEU A 147 -18.85 5.46 15.44
C LEU A 147 -18.09 4.49 14.53
N ALA A 148 -16.76 4.66 14.42
CA ALA A 148 -15.89 3.80 13.60
C ALA A 148 -15.96 2.34 14.05
N LYS A 149 -15.98 2.12 15.37
CA LYS A 149 -16.15 0.78 15.93
C LYS A 149 -17.55 0.22 15.70
N LYS A 150 -18.61 1.04 15.82
CA LYS A 150 -20.00 0.59 15.64
C LYS A 150 -20.29 0.11 14.21
N TYR A 151 -19.73 0.79 13.21
CA TYR A 151 -19.96 0.48 11.80
C TYR A 151 -18.80 -0.27 11.14
N GLU A 152 -17.80 -0.68 11.92
CA GLU A 152 -16.58 -1.36 11.44
C GLU A 152 -15.88 -0.63 10.27
N VAL A 153 -15.97 0.70 10.29
CA VAL A 153 -15.43 1.57 9.23
C VAL A 153 -14.25 2.37 9.74
N SER A 154 -13.43 2.82 8.79
CA SER A 154 -12.36 3.75 9.11
C SER A 154 -12.93 5.11 9.59
N ARG A 155 -12.15 5.80 10.44
CA ARG A 155 -12.49 7.16 10.90
C ARG A 155 -12.63 8.14 9.73
N THR A 156 -11.86 7.94 8.66
CA THR A 156 -11.92 8.76 7.45
C THR A 156 -13.24 8.55 6.71
N THR A 157 -13.73 7.30 6.62
CA THR A 157 -15.05 7.00 6.04
C THR A 157 -16.19 7.76 6.74
N ILE A 158 -16.18 7.79 8.08
CA ILE A 158 -17.18 8.55 8.85
C ILE A 158 -17.06 10.04 8.61
N ALA A 159 -15.84 10.59 8.59
CA ALA A 159 -15.66 12.00 8.27
C ALA A 159 -16.22 12.33 6.88
N THR A 160 -15.99 11.47 5.88
CA THR A 160 -16.58 11.61 4.55
C THR A 160 -18.11 11.57 4.57
N TRP A 161 -18.71 10.70 5.39
CA TRP A 161 -20.17 10.65 5.55
C TRP A 161 -20.73 11.93 6.19
N VAL A 162 -20.10 12.43 7.26
CA VAL A 162 -20.52 13.67 7.93
C VAL A 162 -20.48 14.87 6.98
N THR A 163 -19.40 14.98 6.19
CA THR A 163 -19.27 16.04 5.18
C THR A 163 -20.30 15.88 4.06
N ARG A 164 -20.56 14.66 3.60
CA ARG A 164 -21.58 14.40 2.58
C ARG A 164 -23.00 14.75 3.06
N TYR A 165 -23.26 14.61 4.36
CA TYR A 165 -24.55 14.98 4.96
C TYR A 165 -24.65 16.45 5.40
N GLY A 166 -23.57 17.25 5.27
CA GLY A 166 -23.56 18.65 5.72
C GLY A 166 -23.68 18.82 7.23
N LEU A 167 -23.23 17.82 8.01
CA LEU A 167 -23.30 17.80 9.47
C LEU A 167 -22.02 18.35 10.14
N ASP A 168 -21.12 18.94 9.36
CA ASP A 168 -19.82 19.44 9.83
C ASP A 168 -19.97 20.52 10.91
N ASP A 169 -20.91 21.46 10.73
CA ASP A 169 -21.18 22.54 11.69
C ASP A 169 -21.71 22.02 13.03
N LEU A 170 -22.60 21.02 12.98
CA LEU A 170 -23.15 20.37 14.17
C LEU A 170 -22.05 19.62 14.92
N ALA A 171 -21.24 18.84 14.20
CA ALA A 171 -20.13 18.10 14.77
C ALA A 171 -19.08 19.02 15.38
N GLU A 172 -18.78 20.16 14.74
CA GLU A 172 -17.85 21.15 15.28
C GLU A 172 -18.41 21.84 16.52
N THR A 173 -19.71 22.18 16.51
CA THR A 173 -20.40 22.78 17.66
C THR A 173 -20.36 21.85 18.87
N VAL A 174 -20.70 20.57 18.69
CA VAL A 174 -20.62 19.54 19.75
C VAL A 174 -19.19 19.36 20.24
N ARG A 175 -18.19 19.36 19.34
CA ARG A 175 -16.78 19.27 19.70
C ARG A 175 -16.33 20.46 20.55
N ARG A 176 -16.71 21.68 20.18
CA ARG A 176 -16.42 22.91 20.94
C ARG A 176 -17.09 22.86 22.32
N GLN A 177 -18.34 22.45 22.40
CA GLN A 177 -19.07 22.30 23.67
C GLN A 177 -18.41 21.27 24.61
N LYS A 178 -17.83 20.19 24.08
CA LYS A 178 -17.09 19.20 24.88
C LYS A 178 -15.76 19.70 25.44
N LEU A 179 -15.14 20.67 24.77
CA LEU A 179 -13.89 21.31 25.21
C LEU A 179 -14.13 22.36 26.29
N THR A 180 -15.32 22.98 26.31
CA THR A 180 -15.70 23.89 27.39
C THR A 180 -15.95 23.14 28.70
N TYR A 181 -15.57 23.77 29.80
CA TYR A 181 -15.73 23.25 31.16
C TYR A 181 -16.74 24.11 31.91
N VAL A 182 -17.79 23.49 32.43
CA VAL A 182 -18.79 24.16 33.27
C VAL A 182 -18.62 23.69 34.70
N VAL A 183 -18.38 24.63 35.60
CA VAL A 183 -18.18 24.38 37.03
C VAL A 183 -19.38 24.90 37.78
N ILE A 184 -20.03 24.01 38.52
CA ILE A 184 -21.17 24.33 39.39
C ILE A 184 -20.67 24.20 40.82
N TYR A 185 -20.72 25.30 41.58
CA TYR A 185 -20.33 25.33 42.98
C TYR A 185 -21.23 26.31 43.75
N GLN A 186 -21.83 25.84 44.85
CA GLN A 186 -22.69 26.67 45.72
C GLN A 186 -23.77 27.47 44.97
N GLY A 187 -24.44 26.83 44.01
CA GLY A 187 -25.51 27.46 43.22
C GLY A 187 -25.04 28.47 42.16
N LYS A 188 -23.73 28.70 42.03
CA LYS A 188 -23.15 29.53 40.95
C LYS A 188 -22.57 28.65 39.86
N THR A 189 -22.87 29.01 38.62
CA THR A 189 -22.33 28.36 37.41
C THR A 189 -21.27 29.26 36.78
N ARG A 190 -20.09 28.70 36.49
CA ARG A 190 -19.04 29.37 35.73
C ARG A 190 -18.63 28.51 34.54
N GLU A 191 -18.52 29.13 33.37
CA GLU A 191 -18.05 28.48 32.15
C GLU A 191 -16.61 28.90 31.84
N TYR A 192 -15.78 27.93 31.47
CA TYR A 192 -14.39 28.12 31.07
C TYR A 192 -14.18 27.55 29.68
N ARG A 193 -13.44 28.26 28.83
CA ARG A 193 -13.20 27.84 27.44
C ARG A 193 -12.15 26.74 27.37
N THR A 194 -11.17 26.78 28.28
CA THR A 194 -10.06 25.83 28.32
C THR A 194 -9.87 25.21 29.71
N ALA A 195 -9.22 24.04 29.75
CA ALA A 195 -8.83 23.39 30.99
C ALA A 195 -7.80 24.22 31.78
N ASP A 196 -6.99 25.02 31.09
CA ASP A 196 -5.99 25.92 31.67
C ASP A 196 -6.63 27.07 32.44
N GLU A 197 -7.62 27.74 31.84
CA GLU A 197 -8.41 28.78 32.53
C GLU A 197 -9.09 28.21 33.78
N CYS A 198 -9.67 27.01 33.68
CA CYS A 198 -10.33 26.33 34.79
C CYS A 198 -9.33 25.96 35.91
N SER A 199 -8.13 25.48 35.53
CA SER A 199 -7.03 25.12 36.42
C SER A 199 -6.51 26.34 37.18
N ALA A 200 -6.27 27.45 36.50
CA ALA A 200 -5.81 28.70 37.09
C ALA A 200 -6.86 29.28 38.05
N THR A 201 -8.14 29.28 37.67
CA THR A 201 -9.19 29.90 38.48
C THR A 201 -9.53 29.10 39.74
N LEU A 202 -9.44 27.77 39.67
CA LEU A 202 -9.75 26.88 40.79
C LEU A 202 -8.52 26.49 41.64
N ASN A 203 -7.31 26.95 41.28
CA ASN A 203 -6.05 26.50 41.88
C ASN A 203 -5.92 24.96 41.96
N PHE A 204 -6.37 24.26 40.92
CA PHE A 204 -6.25 22.81 40.81
C PHE A 204 -5.35 22.42 39.65
N THR A 205 -4.62 21.31 39.80
CA THR A 205 -3.91 20.71 38.66
C THR A 205 -4.91 20.16 37.64
N LYS A 206 -4.55 20.17 36.35
CA LYS A 206 -5.36 19.58 35.27
C LYS A 206 -5.80 18.15 35.57
N SER A 207 -4.89 17.34 36.12
CA SER A 207 -5.18 15.96 36.53
C SER A 207 -6.31 15.88 37.56
N LYS A 208 -6.33 16.80 38.53
CA LYS A 208 -7.39 16.85 39.54
C LYS A 208 -8.73 17.26 38.93
N ILE A 209 -8.75 18.21 37.98
CA ILE A 209 -9.97 18.58 37.24
C ILE A 209 -10.54 17.38 36.48
N HIS A 210 -9.70 16.61 35.78
CA HIS A 210 -10.15 15.41 35.08
C HIS A 210 -10.69 14.34 36.03
N LYS A 211 -10.06 14.14 37.19
CA LYS A 211 -10.56 13.22 38.23
C LYS A 211 -11.92 13.66 38.79
N ILE A 212 -12.12 14.96 39.02
CA ILE A 212 -13.40 15.48 39.50
C ILE A 212 -14.47 15.34 38.41
N LYS A 213 -14.15 15.66 37.15
CA LYS A 213 -15.06 15.47 36.00
C LYS A 213 -15.48 14.01 35.83
N ALA A 214 -14.59 13.06 36.11
CA ALA A 214 -14.89 11.63 36.05
C ALA A 214 -15.77 11.15 37.22
N LYS A 215 -15.79 11.86 38.35
CA LYS A 215 -16.63 11.52 39.50
C LYS A 215 -18.04 12.09 39.32
N LYS A 216 -19.04 11.20 39.21
CA LYS A 216 -20.46 11.58 39.06
C LYS A 216 -20.96 12.44 40.25
N ASP A 217 -20.47 12.14 41.46
CA ASP A 217 -20.89 12.80 42.70
C ASP A 217 -20.21 14.16 42.93
N GLY A 218 -19.28 14.55 42.04
CA GLY A 218 -18.49 15.77 42.19
C GLY A 218 -17.45 15.68 43.32
N TRP A 219 -16.98 16.84 43.77
CA TRP A 219 -16.00 16.97 44.85
C TRP A 219 -16.39 18.10 45.79
N ARG A 220 -16.71 17.78 47.05
CA ARG A 220 -17.08 18.77 48.09
C ARG A 220 -18.19 19.76 47.64
N GLY A 221 -19.23 19.25 46.98
CA GLY A 221 -20.33 20.06 46.44
C GLY A 221 -20.01 20.80 45.13
N MET A 222 -18.83 20.56 44.54
CA MET A 222 -18.44 21.08 43.22
C MET A 222 -18.62 20.01 42.14
N ARG A 223 -19.37 20.29 41.08
CA ARG A 223 -19.47 19.44 39.88
C ARG A 223 -18.76 20.13 38.72
N ILE A 224 -17.95 19.38 37.98
CA ILE A 224 -17.29 19.85 36.75
C ILE A 224 -17.83 19.01 35.59
N LEU A 225 -18.52 19.65 34.67
CA LEU A 225 -19.12 19.04 33.49
C LEU A 225 -18.45 19.59 32.23
N SER A 226 -18.60 18.88 31.10
CA SER A 226 -18.39 19.54 29.82
C SER A 226 -19.58 20.45 29.50
N GLY A 227 -19.38 21.50 28.71
CA GLY A 227 -20.49 22.35 28.27
C GLY A 227 -21.55 21.60 27.45
N PHE A 228 -21.19 20.45 26.88
CA PHE A 228 -22.13 19.52 26.26
C PHE A 228 -23.00 18.81 27.31
N ASP A 229 -22.38 18.21 28.32
CA ASP A 229 -23.09 17.49 29.38
C ASP A 229 -24.00 18.41 30.19
N TYR A 230 -23.54 19.64 30.46
CA TYR A 230 -24.33 20.65 31.18
C TYR A 230 -25.60 21.04 30.42
N ARG A 231 -25.52 21.33 29.12
CA ARG A 231 -26.70 21.66 28.30
C ARG A 231 -27.68 20.49 28.21
N ARG A 232 -27.15 19.26 28.15
CA ARG A 232 -27.97 18.05 28.15
C ARG A 232 -28.69 17.81 29.47
N GLU A 233 -28.07 18.14 30.61
CA GLU A 233 -28.75 18.12 31.91
C GLU A 233 -29.84 19.20 31.98
N MET A 234 -29.59 20.40 31.43
CA MET A 234 -30.56 21.50 31.43
C MET A 234 -31.75 21.32 30.49
N GLN A 235 -31.60 20.61 29.37
CA GLN A 235 -32.70 20.30 28.45
C GLN A 235 -33.61 19.14 28.92
N LYS A 236 -33.23 18.44 30.00
CA LYS A 236 -34.03 17.38 30.60
C LYS A 236 -34.91 17.86 31.77
N VAL A 237 -34.79 19.14 32.14
CA VAL A 237 -35.62 19.84 33.12
C VAL A 237 -36.65 20.67 32.37
#